data_AF-A0A3D4LQH8-F1
#
_entry.id   AF-A0A3D4LQH8-F1
#
_cell.length_a   1.000
_cell.length_b   1.000
_cell.length_c   1.000
_cell.angle_alpha   90.00
_cell.angle_beta   90.00
_cell.angle_gamma   90.00
#
_symmetry.space_group_name_H-M   'P 1'
#
loop_
_entity.id
_entity.type
_entity.pdbx_description
1 polymer ?
#
loop_
_entity_poly.entity_id
_entity_poly.type
_entity_poly.pdbx_seq_one_letter_code
_entity_poly.pdbx_strand_id
1 'polypeptide(L)'
;MKKNKRALTSLLACILAVSMTAPASDIAGQAGTETVYVSAASRSTTTTQTQKTTTSGKKTKKSRKKIRQQKKKAKKYIGKKLTSLVKAIGKYKKLSKAASCYYENEYDGIAKYDGFVVYCHTENRKTWIVDSVE
;
A
#
# COMPACT_ATOMS: atom_id res chain seq x y z
N MET A 1 -7.49 -49.07 15.63
CA MET A 1 -7.78 -48.56 14.27
C MET A 1 -9.28 -48.48 14.06
N LYS A 2 -9.87 -47.30 13.88
CA LYS A 2 -11.14 -47.14 13.11
C LYS A 2 -11.29 -45.67 12.72
N LYS A 3 -11.13 -45.43 11.41
CA LYS A 3 -11.20 -44.12 10.75
C LYS A 3 -12.62 -43.97 10.23
N ASN A 4 -13.36 -42.98 10.71
CA ASN A 4 -14.68 -42.69 10.15
C ASN A 4 -14.50 -41.65 9.04
N LYS A 5 -14.65 -42.12 7.80
CA LYS A 5 -14.79 -41.32 6.58
C LYS A 5 -16.27 -41.15 6.28
N ARG A 6 -16.67 -39.95 5.81
CA ARG A 6 -17.71 -39.66 4.78
C ARG A 6 -17.87 -38.12 4.73
N ALA A 7 -17.39 -37.48 3.67
CA ALA A 7 -18.14 -37.05 2.47
C ALA A 7 -18.80 -35.68 2.73
N LEU A 8 -18.20 -34.55 2.32
CA LEU A 8 -18.17 -33.95 0.98
C LEU A 8 -19.57 -33.62 0.46
N THR A 9 -20.05 -32.41 0.76
CA THR A 9 -21.13 -31.73 0.05
C THR A 9 -20.63 -30.37 -0.42
N SER A 10 -20.28 -30.37 -1.71
CA SER A 10 -20.28 -29.24 -2.61
C SER A 10 -21.53 -28.38 -2.40
N LEU A 11 -21.38 -27.06 -2.29
CA LEU A 11 -22.35 -26.15 -2.89
C LEU A 11 -21.62 -24.93 -3.45
N LEU A 12 -21.38 -25.03 -4.75
CA LEU A 12 -21.03 -23.95 -5.64
C LEU A 12 -22.25 -23.03 -5.78
N ALA A 13 -22.12 -21.74 -5.49
CA ALA A 13 -23.10 -20.73 -5.90
C ALA A 13 -22.35 -19.54 -6.50
N CYS A 14 -22.37 -19.50 -7.83
CA CYS A 14 -21.97 -18.40 -8.68
C CYS A 14 -22.93 -17.19 -8.51
N ILE A 15 -22.59 -16.13 -9.26
CA ILE A 15 -23.46 -15.03 -9.72
C ILE A 15 -23.73 -13.97 -8.61
N LEU A 16 -23.41 -12.67 -8.75
CA LEU A 16 -23.52 -11.76 -9.88
C LEU A 16 -22.44 -10.67 -9.85
N ALA A 17 -21.87 -10.41 -11.02
CA ALA A 17 -21.18 -9.17 -11.33
C ALA A 17 -22.22 -8.03 -11.35
N VAL A 18 -22.00 -7.01 -10.53
CA VAL A 18 -22.67 -5.71 -10.67
C VAL A 18 -21.65 -4.74 -11.23
N SER A 19 -21.68 -4.60 -12.55
CA SER A 19 -21.15 -3.44 -13.27
C SER A 19 -22.27 -2.42 -13.39
N MET A 20 -22.15 -1.29 -12.69
CA MET A 20 -22.93 -0.06 -12.93
C MET A 20 -21.97 1.10 -12.71
N THR A 21 -21.39 1.63 -13.79
CA THR A 21 -21.81 2.88 -14.48
C THR A 21 -21.47 4.11 -13.66
N ALA A 22 -20.43 4.82 -14.13
CA ALA A 22 -19.99 6.12 -13.62
C ALA A 22 -21.04 7.20 -13.92
N PRO A 23 -21.24 8.20 -13.04
CA PRO A 23 -21.93 9.41 -13.42
C PRO A 23 -21.04 10.26 -14.34
N ALA A 24 -21.53 10.48 -15.55
CA ALA A 24 -21.08 11.54 -16.43
C ALA A 24 -21.45 12.89 -15.79
N SER A 25 -20.50 13.81 -15.73
CA SER A 25 -20.78 15.22 -15.47
C SER A 25 -21.06 15.89 -16.82
N ASP A 26 -22.32 16.22 -17.05
CA ASP A 26 -22.72 17.17 -18.10
C ASP A 26 -22.13 18.55 -17.79
N ILE A 27 -21.33 19.09 -18.70
CA ILE A 27 -21.20 20.53 -18.89
C ILE A 27 -21.39 20.80 -20.38
N ALA A 28 -22.53 21.43 -20.69
CA ALA A 28 -22.85 22.02 -21.97
C ALA A 28 -21.83 23.10 -22.34
N GLY A 29 -21.45 23.18 -23.63
CA GLY A 29 -20.54 24.22 -24.12
C GLY A 29 -20.12 24.06 -25.59
N GLN A 30 -21.08 24.24 -26.48
CA GLN A 30 -21.01 24.81 -27.83
C GLN A 30 -19.65 25.04 -28.54
N ALA A 31 -19.52 24.39 -29.72
CA ALA A 31 -19.00 24.85 -31.02
C ALA A 31 -17.71 25.72 -31.13
N GLY A 32 -16.77 25.28 -32.00
CA GLY A 32 -15.84 26.17 -32.72
C GLY A 32 -14.44 25.62 -33.01
N THR A 33 -14.23 25.17 -34.25
CA THR A 33 -13.02 25.20 -35.11
C THR A 33 -11.59 25.32 -34.54
N GLU A 34 -10.77 24.33 -34.90
CA GLU A 34 -9.39 24.36 -35.42
C GLU A 34 -8.23 25.10 -34.70
N THR A 35 -7.24 24.26 -34.35
CA THR A 35 -5.78 24.47 -34.37
C THR A 35 -5.17 25.63 -33.59
N VAL A 36 -4.33 25.31 -32.59
CA VAL A 36 -2.92 25.73 -32.46
C VAL A 36 -2.29 25.01 -31.26
N TYR A 37 -1.08 24.51 -31.49
CA TYR A 37 -0.21 23.83 -30.55
C TYR A 37 0.11 24.71 -29.32
N VAL A 38 -0.14 24.23 -28.11
CA VAL A 38 0.47 24.78 -26.89
C VAL A 38 1.05 23.62 -26.07
N SER A 39 2.36 23.46 -26.20
CA SER A 39 3.19 22.78 -25.21
C SER A 39 3.12 23.55 -23.89
N ALA A 40 2.55 22.94 -22.86
CA ALA A 40 2.89 23.07 -21.43
C ALA A 40 1.73 22.56 -20.58
N ALA A 41 1.75 21.28 -20.22
CA ALA A 41 0.83 20.74 -19.23
C ALA A 41 1.61 20.23 -18.02
N SER A 42 1.76 21.17 -17.07
CA SER A 42 1.57 20.96 -15.64
C SER A 42 2.54 20.00 -14.95
N ARG A 43 3.58 20.60 -14.33
CA ARG A 43 4.20 20.10 -13.09
C ARG A 43 3.10 19.64 -12.14
N SER A 44 2.90 18.32 -12.07
CA SER A 44 2.09 17.72 -11.02
C SER A 44 2.86 17.94 -9.72
N THR A 45 2.40 18.90 -8.92
CA THR A 45 2.91 19.12 -7.57
C THR A 45 2.57 17.88 -6.76
N THR A 46 3.55 16.98 -6.60
CA THR A 46 3.52 15.90 -5.63
C THR A 46 3.30 16.52 -4.26
N THR A 47 2.05 16.53 -3.82
CA THR A 47 1.73 16.81 -2.44
C THR A 47 2.20 15.60 -1.67
N THR A 48 3.39 15.69 -1.07
CA THR A 48 3.77 14.85 0.05
C THR A 48 2.72 15.07 1.13
N GLN A 49 1.63 14.29 1.08
CA GLN A 49 0.69 14.21 2.18
C GLN A 49 1.46 13.54 3.31
N THR A 50 2.18 14.34 4.09
CA THR A 50 2.48 14.05 5.48
C THR A 50 1.14 13.82 6.15
N GLN A 51 0.66 12.58 6.12
CA GLN A 51 -0.50 12.18 6.89
C GLN A 51 -0.12 12.37 8.35
N LYS A 52 -0.51 13.53 8.89
CA LYS A 52 -0.57 13.78 10.33
C LYS A 52 -1.33 12.60 10.91
N THR A 53 -0.60 11.74 11.61
CA THR A 53 -1.16 10.58 12.30
C THR A 53 -1.87 11.10 13.54
N THR A 54 -3.09 11.63 13.36
CA THR A 54 -3.97 12.03 14.46
C THR A 54 -4.62 10.81 15.07
N THR A 55 -3.86 10.08 15.88
CA THR A 55 -4.42 9.30 17.00
C THR A 55 -3.32 9.08 18.04
N SER A 56 -2.96 10.13 18.79
CA SER A 56 -2.09 9.99 19.96
C SER A 56 -2.88 9.40 21.13
N GLY A 57 -3.35 8.16 20.99
CA GLY A 57 -3.70 7.36 22.16
C GLY A 57 -2.49 7.30 23.07
N LYS A 58 -2.63 7.65 24.35
CA LYS A 58 -1.52 7.74 25.32
C LYS A 58 -0.89 6.35 25.51
N LYS A 59 0.10 6.03 24.67
CA LYS A 59 0.83 4.75 24.75
C LYS A 59 1.61 4.65 26.05
N THR A 60 1.47 3.52 26.73
CA THR A 60 2.17 3.19 27.98
C THR A 60 3.70 3.21 27.80
N LYS A 61 4.47 3.46 28.87
CA LYS A 61 5.95 3.43 28.82
C LYS A 61 6.50 2.11 28.26
N LYS A 62 5.89 0.97 28.63
CA LYS A 62 6.25 -0.37 28.13
C LYS A 62 6.06 -0.50 26.60
N SER A 63 4.92 -0.03 26.07
CA SER A 63 4.67 -0.09 24.62
C SER A 63 5.61 0.81 23.82
N ARG A 64 5.92 2.02 24.30
CA ARG A 64 6.92 2.90 23.66
C ARG A 64 8.31 2.27 23.58
N LYS A 65 8.77 1.59 24.64
CA LYS A 65 10.06 0.88 24.65
C LYS A 65 10.08 -0.23 23.57
N LYS A 66 9.01 -1.02 23.47
CA LYS A 66 8.86 -2.06 22.43
C LYS A 66 8.92 -1.47 21.01
N ILE A 67 8.20 -0.38 20.76
CA ILE A 67 8.21 0.32 19.46
C ILE A 67 9.61 0.79 19.09
N ARG A 68 10.33 1.45 20.01
CA ARG A 68 11.71 1.91 19.76
C ARG A 68 12.64 0.74 19.44
N GLN A 69 12.50 -0.39 20.13
CA GLN A 69 13.29 -1.59 19.86
C GLN A 69 12.95 -2.20 18.49
N GLN A 70 11.67 -2.30 18.13
CA GLN A 70 11.25 -2.79 16.82
C GLN A 70 11.76 -1.90 15.69
N LYS A 71 11.66 -0.57 15.83
CA LYS A 71 12.22 0.39 14.87
C LYS A 71 13.73 0.22 14.70
N LYS A 72 14.48 0.05 15.81
CA LYS A 72 15.94 -0.22 15.75
C LYS A 72 16.25 -1.55 15.05
N LYS A 73 15.44 -2.58 15.25
CA LYS A 73 15.57 -3.85 14.52
C LYS A 73 15.26 -3.66 13.04
N ALA A 74 14.18 -2.95 12.70
CA ALA A 74 13.74 -2.72 11.33
C ALA A 74 14.80 -2.02 10.46
N LYS A 75 15.56 -1.07 11.02
CA LYS A 75 16.67 -0.42 10.31
C LYS A 75 17.74 -1.41 9.80
N LYS A 76 17.90 -2.59 10.42
CA LYS A 76 18.84 -3.65 9.95
C LYS A 76 18.32 -4.45 8.74
N TYR A 77 17.10 -4.16 8.30
CA TYR A 77 16.44 -4.81 7.17
C TYR A 77 16.37 -3.92 5.93
N ILE A 78 16.92 -2.70 5.96
CA ILE A 78 17.10 -1.89 4.75
C ILE A 78 17.92 -2.69 3.73
N GLY A 79 17.48 -2.68 2.47
CA GLY A 79 18.00 -3.50 1.37
C GLY A 79 17.59 -4.99 1.43
N LYS A 80 16.74 -5.40 2.37
CA LYS A 80 16.29 -6.80 2.51
C LYS A 80 14.80 -6.94 2.23
N LYS A 81 14.38 -8.19 2.03
CA LYS A 81 12.97 -8.54 1.81
C LYS A 81 12.10 -8.10 3.00
N LEU A 82 11.00 -7.42 2.70
CA LEU A 82 9.98 -7.03 3.68
C LEU A 82 9.41 -8.25 4.42
N THR A 83 9.33 -9.41 3.76
CA THR A 83 8.91 -10.67 4.39
C THR A 83 9.84 -11.10 5.53
N SER A 84 11.15 -10.89 5.40
CA SER A 84 12.12 -11.15 6.47
C SER A 84 11.94 -10.19 7.64
N LEU A 85 11.62 -8.92 7.37
CA LEU A 85 11.27 -7.96 8.41
C LEU A 85 10.00 -8.39 9.15
N VAL A 86 8.96 -8.78 8.40
CA VAL A 86 7.69 -9.23 8.97
C VAL A 86 7.88 -10.45 9.89
N LYS A 87 8.74 -11.41 9.50
CA LYS A 87 9.10 -12.54 10.37
C LYS A 87 9.80 -12.09 11.67
N ALA A 88 10.62 -11.04 11.61
CA ALA A 88 11.44 -10.61 12.73
C ALA A 88 10.72 -9.74 13.77
N ILE A 89 9.78 -8.89 13.33
CA ILE A 89 9.11 -7.91 14.20
C ILE A 89 7.57 -7.98 14.17
N GLY A 90 7.01 -8.81 13.29
CA GLY A 90 5.58 -8.95 13.07
C GLY A 90 5.07 -8.23 11.82
N LYS A 91 3.80 -8.47 11.49
CA LYS A 91 3.12 -7.85 10.33
C LYS A 91 2.79 -6.39 10.63
N TYR A 92 2.93 -5.55 9.61
CA TYR A 92 2.47 -4.16 9.63
C TYR A 92 0.94 -4.07 9.72
N LYS A 93 0.41 -2.92 10.14
CA LYS A 93 -1.04 -2.65 10.23
C LYS A 93 -1.68 -2.45 8.86
N LYS A 94 -0.99 -1.73 7.97
CA LYS A 94 -1.44 -1.43 6.61
C LYS A 94 -0.24 -1.31 5.68
N LEU A 95 -0.36 -1.86 4.48
CA LEU A 95 0.54 -1.58 3.37
C LEU A 95 -0.26 -0.81 2.31
N SER A 96 0.20 0.40 2.00
CA SER A 96 -0.32 1.17 0.86
C SER A 96 0.64 0.95 -0.31
N LYS A 97 0.15 0.88 -1.54
CA LYS A 97 0.96 0.72 -2.75
C LYS A 97 0.56 1.75 -3.80
N ALA A 98 1.52 2.22 -4.57
CA ALA A 98 1.34 3.08 -5.74
C ALA A 98 2.31 2.63 -6.84
N ALA A 99 2.04 2.98 -8.10
CA ALA A 99 3.03 2.76 -9.16
C ALA A 99 4.31 3.53 -8.82
N SER A 100 5.47 2.88 -9.00
CA SER A 100 6.74 3.52 -8.72
C SER A 100 6.98 4.66 -9.71
N CYS A 101 7.48 5.78 -9.21
CA CYS A 101 7.91 6.88 -10.06
C CYS A 101 9.36 6.73 -10.53
N TYR A 102 10.10 5.80 -9.94
CA TYR A 102 11.51 5.58 -10.21
C TYR A 102 11.78 4.33 -11.04
N TYR A 103 11.00 3.27 -10.82
CA TYR A 103 11.16 2.00 -11.53
C TYR A 103 9.95 1.69 -12.41
N GLU A 104 10.19 1.48 -13.71
CA GLU A 104 9.11 1.10 -14.64
C GLU A 104 8.46 -0.22 -14.24
N ASN A 105 7.14 -0.26 -14.33
CA ASN A 105 6.33 -1.44 -14.03
C ASN A 105 6.46 -1.98 -12.59
N GLU A 106 7.07 -1.24 -11.67
CA GLU A 106 7.17 -1.61 -10.25
C GLU A 106 6.24 -0.75 -9.38
N TYR A 107 6.17 -1.09 -8.09
CA TYR A 107 5.36 -0.39 -7.10
C TYR A 107 6.21 0.13 -5.96
N ASP A 108 5.90 1.34 -5.51
CA ASP A 108 6.35 1.84 -4.22
C ASP A 108 5.27 1.60 -3.17
N GLY A 109 5.70 1.46 -1.92
CA GLY A 109 4.86 1.02 -0.83
C GLY A 109 5.23 1.64 0.50
N ILE A 110 4.21 1.84 1.33
CA ILE A 110 4.33 2.36 2.69
C ILE A 110 3.69 1.35 3.64
N ALA A 111 4.53 0.62 4.37
CA ALA A 111 4.14 -0.29 5.43
C ALA A 111 4.08 0.44 6.78
N LYS A 112 2.87 0.63 7.29
CA LYS A 112 2.61 1.32 8.56
C LYS A 112 2.69 0.36 9.73
N TYR A 113 3.70 0.56 10.59
CA TYR A 113 3.83 -0.13 11.86
C TYR A 113 3.29 0.72 13.01
N ASP A 114 3.28 0.14 14.21
CA ASP A 114 2.87 0.88 15.38
C ASP A 114 3.97 1.87 15.80
N GLY A 115 3.81 3.15 15.43
CA GLY A 115 4.72 4.23 15.84
C GLY A 115 6.00 4.37 15.01
N PHE A 116 6.05 3.77 13.82
CA PHE A 116 7.07 4.00 12.79
C PHE A 116 6.52 3.55 11.42
N VAL A 117 7.13 4.02 10.34
CA VAL A 117 6.77 3.63 8.97
C VAL A 117 7.97 3.03 8.26
N VAL A 118 7.68 2.15 7.29
CA VAL A 118 8.69 1.51 6.45
C VAL A 118 8.32 1.79 5.00
N TYR A 119 9.25 2.41 4.27
CA TYR A 119 9.13 2.59 2.82
C TYR A 119 9.79 1.40 2.13
N CYS A 120 9.17 0.96 1.05
CA CYS A 120 9.60 -0.23 0.30
C CYS A 120 9.17 -0.14 -1.16
N HIS A 121 9.92 -0.77 -2.06
CA HIS A 121 9.55 -0.95 -3.46
C HIS A 121 9.41 -2.43 -3.81
N THR A 122 8.82 -2.74 -4.95
CA THR A 122 8.82 -4.10 -5.51
C THR A 122 9.98 -4.29 -6.47
N GLU A 123 10.55 -5.49 -6.44
CA GLU A 123 11.37 -6.06 -7.51
C GLU A 123 10.58 -7.16 -8.22
N ASN A 124 10.59 -7.11 -9.55
CA ASN A 124 9.88 -8.01 -10.44
C ASN A 124 8.38 -8.12 -10.12
N ARG A 125 7.76 -7.03 -9.64
CA ARG A 125 6.36 -6.94 -9.17
C ARG A 125 5.97 -7.91 -8.05
N LYS A 126 6.94 -8.60 -7.44
CA LYS A 126 6.68 -9.73 -6.53
C LYS A 126 7.33 -9.53 -5.16
N THR A 127 8.58 -9.09 -5.14
CA THR A 127 9.37 -9.05 -3.91
C THR A 127 9.42 -7.63 -3.38
N TRP A 128 8.87 -7.40 -2.19
CA TRP A 128 9.01 -6.11 -1.53
C TRP A 128 10.38 -6.00 -0.84
N ILE A 129 11.13 -4.93 -1.15
CA ILE A 129 12.43 -4.61 -0.57
C ILE A 129 12.28 -3.37 0.30
N VAL A 130 12.91 -3.37 1.48
CA VAL A 130 12.84 -2.25 2.43
C VAL A 130 13.85 -1.18 2.03
N ASP A 131 13.40 0.06 1.85
CA ASP A 131 14.25 1.20 1.48
C ASP A 131 14.66 2.03 2.69
N SER A 132 13.68 2.36 3.54
CA SER A 132 13.94 3.22 4.70
C SER A 132 12.94 3.00 5.83
N VAL A 133 13.30 3.46 7.03
CA VAL A 133 12.50 3.30 8.25
C VAL A 133 12.46 4.62 9.02
N GLU A 134 11.26 5.19 9.12
CA GLU A 134 10.99 6.52 9.70
C GLU A 134 10.31 6.50 11.06
#